data_AF-A0A9E2Q5D1-F1
#
_entry.id   AF-A0A9E2Q5D1-F1
#
_cell.length_a   1.000
_cell.length_b   1.000
_cell.length_c   1.000
_cell.angle_alpha   90.00
_cell.angle_beta   90.00
_cell.angle_gamma   90.00
#
_symmetry.space_group_name_H-M   'P 1'
#
loop_
_entity.id
_entity.type
_entity.pdbx_description
1 polymer ?
#
loop_
_entity_poly.entity_id
_entity_poly.type
_entity_poly.pdbx_seq_one_letter_code
_entity_poly.pdbx_strand_id
1 'polypeptide(L)'
;MTALSVAPSLLTLADIAELAYVQRPVVSMWRSRSAGTAHPFPAVAERLDSREAFRLDDVVSWLEQTGRGNNSAARQDAVASTALDLLPVADRAVAVEGLLALLALKAQLGTPLAGLSADDLADLADDVDPHDRCLYREIAALGGDVTTWAHHADALASASYTPRAAATSLLGRHHRLGLAAVSSQTFAPVVLGLAGRVAVELSAGGSRDFAVPDGDADLLLAITAADEEPGSVSVPVSDEPAARRARRMLLAGGWDVIDAVEDDDLVVPAPGSVVLVRMPSATRPGMSDAGVVDALGAIEATLPADGRAVVVGPASALCARLPTALQSARATVLRSGRVHAIVRLPARQWPAHPRQELGLWILAPRRPKVASG
;
A
#
# COMPACT_ATOMS: atom_id res chain seq x y z
N MET A 1 17.93 -17.62 -16.29
CA MET A 1 18.00 -16.14 -16.28
C MET A 1 16.96 -15.57 -17.23
N THR A 2 15.70 -16.03 -17.16
CA THR A 2 14.74 -15.86 -18.27
C THR A 2 13.30 -15.57 -17.83
N ALA A 3 12.99 -15.60 -16.53
CA ALA A 3 11.61 -15.56 -16.05
C ALA A 3 11.03 -14.13 -15.94
N LEU A 4 11.82 -13.14 -15.54
CA LEU A 4 11.37 -11.75 -15.41
C LEU A 4 10.93 -11.14 -16.75
N SER A 5 11.61 -11.48 -17.85
CA SER A 5 11.40 -10.91 -19.19
C SER A 5 10.02 -11.18 -19.81
N VAL A 6 9.39 -12.32 -19.51
CA VAL A 6 8.15 -12.76 -20.19
C VAL A 6 6.89 -12.38 -19.41
N ALA A 7 7.00 -12.27 -18.08
CA ALA A 7 5.87 -12.02 -17.20
C ALA A 7 4.98 -10.82 -17.56
N PRO A 8 5.48 -9.62 -17.93
CA PRO A 8 4.61 -8.48 -18.23
C PRO A 8 3.65 -8.71 -19.41
N SER A 9 3.88 -9.76 -20.20
CA SER A 9 3.15 -10.08 -21.43
C SER A 9 2.25 -11.33 -21.35
N LEU A 10 2.07 -11.94 -20.17
CA LEU A 10 1.33 -13.19 -20.00
C LEU A 10 0.07 -13.06 -19.13
N LEU A 11 -0.95 -13.85 -19.47
CA LEU A 11 -2.22 -14.00 -18.76
C LEU A 11 -2.53 -15.48 -18.50
N THR A 12 -3.17 -15.81 -17.38
CA THR A 12 -3.81 -17.12 -17.15
C THR A 12 -5.30 -17.07 -17.48
N LEU A 13 -5.98 -18.22 -17.53
CA LEU A 13 -7.45 -18.24 -17.69
C LEU A 13 -8.21 -17.45 -16.61
N ALA A 14 -7.65 -17.32 -15.41
CA ALA A 14 -8.25 -16.50 -14.36
C ALA A 14 -8.09 -15.00 -14.69
N ASP A 15 -6.91 -14.59 -15.16
CA ASP A 15 -6.66 -13.23 -15.62
C ASP A 15 -7.55 -12.83 -16.79
N ILE A 16 -7.71 -13.73 -17.77
CA ILE A 16 -8.59 -13.47 -18.92
C ILE A 16 -10.04 -13.28 -18.46
N ALA A 17 -10.47 -14.01 -17.44
CA ALA A 17 -11.81 -13.89 -16.89
C ALA A 17 -12.00 -12.55 -16.14
N GLU A 18 -11.01 -12.17 -15.33
CA GLU A 18 -10.96 -10.88 -14.64
C GLU A 18 -10.96 -9.73 -15.65
N LEU A 19 -10.08 -9.75 -16.64
CA LEU A 19 -9.98 -8.77 -17.72
C LEU A 19 -11.30 -8.62 -18.49
N ALA A 20 -11.96 -9.73 -18.80
CA ALA A 20 -13.20 -9.72 -19.57
C ALA A 20 -14.45 -9.48 -18.70
N TYR A 21 -14.32 -9.27 -17.39
CA TYR A 21 -15.42 -9.15 -16.42
C TYR A 21 -16.42 -10.32 -16.49
N VAL A 22 -15.90 -11.55 -16.55
CA VAL A 22 -16.68 -12.80 -16.56
C VAL A 22 -16.12 -13.81 -15.55
N GLN A 23 -16.86 -14.89 -15.33
CA GLN A 23 -16.39 -15.99 -14.49
C GLN A 23 -15.45 -16.92 -15.25
N ARG A 24 -14.41 -17.46 -14.59
CA ARG A 24 -13.41 -18.36 -15.20
C ARG A 24 -14.02 -19.52 -16.03
N PRO A 25 -15.09 -20.21 -15.60
CA PRO A 25 -15.71 -21.26 -16.42
C PRO A 25 -16.21 -20.77 -17.79
N VAL A 26 -16.60 -19.49 -17.91
CA VAL A 26 -17.03 -18.89 -19.19
C VAL A 26 -15.87 -18.87 -20.19
N VAL A 27 -14.66 -18.51 -19.74
CA VAL A 27 -13.46 -18.50 -20.59
C VAL A 27 -13.09 -19.93 -21.02
N SER A 28 -13.21 -20.91 -20.12
CA SER A 28 -13.03 -22.32 -20.50
C SER A 28 -14.03 -22.77 -21.58
N MET A 29 -15.28 -22.33 -21.47
CA MET A 29 -16.30 -22.60 -22.50
C MET A 29 -15.97 -21.91 -23.82
N TRP A 30 -15.46 -20.67 -23.81
CA TRP A 30 -15.01 -19.99 -25.02
C TRP A 30 -13.91 -20.77 -25.73
N ARG A 31 -12.91 -21.23 -24.99
CA ARG A 31 -11.82 -22.05 -25.55
C ARG A 31 -12.34 -23.29 -26.25
N SER A 32 -13.25 -24.03 -25.61
CA SER A 32 -13.81 -25.26 -26.20
C SER A 32 -14.67 -24.98 -27.44
N ARG A 33 -15.54 -23.95 -27.40
CA ARG A 33 -16.54 -23.68 -28.43
C ARG A 33 -15.99 -22.92 -29.64
N SER A 34 -14.90 -22.17 -29.46
CA SER A 34 -14.29 -21.39 -30.52
C SER A 34 -13.22 -22.18 -31.30
N ALA A 35 -12.83 -23.37 -30.85
CA ALA A 35 -11.72 -24.14 -31.45
C ALA A 35 -11.86 -24.41 -32.96
N GLY A 36 -13.09 -24.49 -33.48
CA GLY A 36 -13.39 -24.71 -34.91
C GLY A 36 -14.05 -23.53 -35.61
N THR A 37 -14.03 -22.32 -35.04
CA THR A 37 -14.66 -21.13 -35.63
C THR A 37 -13.65 -20.28 -36.39
N ALA A 38 -14.14 -19.25 -37.09
CA ALA A 38 -13.29 -18.28 -37.80
C ALA A 38 -12.36 -17.47 -36.86
N HIS A 39 -12.67 -17.43 -35.55
CA HIS A 39 -11.88 -16.74 -34.53
C HIS A 39 -11.57 -17.72 -33.38
N PRO A 40 -10.60 -18.64 -33.58
CA PRO A 40 -10.22 -19.59 -32.54
C PRO A 40 -9.69 -18.88 -31.31
N PHE A 41 -9.93 -19.46 -30.14
CA PHE A 41 -9.38 -18.93 -28.90
C PHE A 41 -7.84 -18.94 -28.94
N PRO A 42 -7.15 -17.93 -28.38
CA PRO A 42 -5.69 -17.86 -28.41
C PRO A 42 -5.00 -19.15 -27.96
N ALA A 43 -3.92 -19.49 -28.66
CA ALA A 43 -3.12 -20.66 -28.33
C ALA A 43 -2.35 -20.45 -27.01
N VAL A 44 -2.01 -21.56 -26.37
CA VAL A 44 -1.16 -21.54 -25.17
C VAL A 44 0.24 -21.12 -25.60
N ALA A 45 0.73 -20.03 -25.02
CA ALA A 45 2.07 -19.50 -25.29
C ALA A 45 3.13 -20.29 -24.52
N GLU A 46 2.84 -20.58 -23.24
CA GLU A 46 3.76 -21.27 -22.35
C GLU A 46 3.00 -22.11 -21.31
N ARG A 47 3.69 -23.11 -20.75
CA ARG A 47 3.22 -23.86 -19.58
C ARG A 47 4.22 -23.69 -18.44
N LEU A 48 3.82 -22.95 -17.42
CA LEU A 48 4.61 -22.64 -16.22
C LEU A 48 3.96 -23.32 -15.02
N ASP A 49 4.69 -24.21 -14.32
CA ASP A 49 4.19 -24.95 -13.16
C ASP A 49 2.81 -25.60 -13.36
N SER A 50 2.62 -26.25 -14.52
CA SER A 50 1.35 -26.89 -14.92
C SER A 50 0.17 -25.92 -15.15
N ARG A 51 0.41 -24.61 -15.13
CA ARG A 51 -0.55 -23.56 -15.51
C ARG A 51 -0.28 -23.14 -16.94
N GLU A 52 -1.34 -23.02 -17.72
CA GLU A 52 -1.25 -22.50 -19.09
C GLU A 52 -1.24 -20.97 -19.07
N ALA A 53 -0.28 -20.39 -19.80
CA ALA A 53 -0.12 -18.97 -19.99
C ALA A 53 -0.43 -18.60 -21.45
N PHE A 54 -1.05 -17.44 -21.64
CA PHE A 54 -1.49 -16.90 -22.92
C PHE A 54 -0.86 -15.53 -23.13
N ARG A 55 -0.48 -15.18 -24.36
CA ARG A 55 0.02 -13.83 -24.64
C ARG A 55 -1.09 -12.82 -24.44
N LEU A 56 -0.78 -11.75 -23.71
CA LEU A 56 -1.71 -10.66 -23.42
C LEU A 56 -2.27 -10.06 -24.71
N ASP A 57 -1.42 -9.75 -25.69
CA ASP A 57 -1.82 -9.14 -26.96
C ASP A 57 -2.77 -10.02 -27.79
N ASP A 58 -2.54 -11.33 -27.80
CA ASP A 58 -3.38 -12.29 -28.53
C ASP A 58 -4.78 -12.36 -27.90
N VAL A 59 -4.85 -12.37 -26.55
CA VAL A 59 -6.12 -12.37 -25.82
C VAL A 59 -6.90 -11.09 -26.05
N VAL A 60 -6.26 -9.93 -25.89
CA VAL A 60 -6.91 -8.63 -26.09
C VAL A 60 -7.46 -8.52 -27.50
N SER A 61 -6.64 -8.86 -28.51
CA SER A 61 -7.06 -8.81 -29.92
C SER A 61 -8.23 -9.74 -30.19
N TRP A 62 -8.26 -10.93 -29.58
CA TRP A 62 -9.37 -11.86 -29.72
C TRP A 62 -10.66 -11.38 -29.02
N LEU A 63 -10.55 -10.76 -27.84
CA LEU A 63 -11.70 -10.17 -27.14
C LEU A 63 -12.33 -9.05 -27.98
N GLU A 64 -11.52 -8.16 -28.54
CA GLU A 64 -11.98 -7.08 -29.41
C GLU A 64 -12.63 -7.59 -30.70
N GLN A 65 -12.02 -8.57 -31.37
CA GLN A 65 -12.55 -9.15 -32.61
C GLN A 65 -13.87 -9.88 -32.38
N THR A 66 -14.02 -10.58 -31.26
CA THR A 66 -15.21 -11.40 -30.99
C THR A 66 -16.29 -10.67 -30.22
N GLY A 67 -16.00 -9.49 -29.65
CA GLY A 67 -16.91 -8.74 -28.77
C GLY A 67 -17.32 -9.50 -27.52
N ARG A 68 -16.51 -10.47 -27.06
CA ARG A 68 -16.82 -11.31 -25.90
C ARG A 68 -16.39 -10.66 -24.60
N GLY A 69 -17.15 -10.93 -23.54
CA GLY A 69 -16.93 -10.34 -22.23
C GLY A 69 -17.78 -9.09 -22.01
N ASN A 70 -17.64 -8.50 -20.83
CA ASN A 70 -18.35 -7.29 -20.44
C ASN A 70 -17.41 -6.07 -20.33
N ASN A 71 -16.13 -6.23 -20.64
CA ASN A 71 -15.16 -5.15 -20.62
C ASN A 71 -14.98 -4.55 -22.02
N SER A 72 -15.60 -3.38 -22.28
CA SER A 72 -15.40 -2.63 -23.53
C SER A 72 -14.02 -1.96 -23.62
N ALA A 73 -13.29 -1.87 -22.51
CA ALA A 73 -11.96 -1.26 -22.39
C ALA A 73 -10.86 -2.31 -22.20
N ALA A 74 -11.07 -3.56 -22.66
CA ALA A 74 -10.17 -4.68 -22.41
C ALA A 74 -8.72 -4.41 -22.81
N ARG A 75 -8.47 -3.62 -23.87
CA ARG A 75 -7.09 -3.24 -24.25
C ARG A 75 -6.44 -2.29 -23.25
N GLN A 76 -7.18 -1.31 -22.73
CA GLN A 76 -6.64 -0.40 -21.73
C GLN A 76 -6.36 -1.13 -20.40
N ASP A 77 -7.24 -2.04 -20.00
CA ASP A 77 -7.17 -2.73 -18.70
C ASP A 77 -6.22 -3.94 -18.67
N ALA A 78 -5.77 -4.41 -19.84
CA ALA A 78 -5.04 -5.66 -19.99
C ALA A 78 -3.79 -5.76 -19.12
N VAL A 79 -3.04 -4.65 -19.02
CA VAL A 79 -1.76 -4.58 -18.29
C VAL A 79 -1.95 -4.79 -16.80
N ALA A 80 -3.10 -4.37 -16.24
CA ALA A 80 -3.43 -4.64 -14.84
C ALA A 80 -3.66 -6.14 -14.57
N SER A 81 -4.05 -6.91 -15.60
CA SER A 81 -4.36 -8.33 -15.51
C SER A 81 -3.15 -9.25 -15.70
N THR A 82 -1.96 -8.70 -15.88
CA THR A 82 -0.72 -9.46 -16.06
C THR A 82 -0.50 -10.49 -14.94
N ALA A 83 -0.14 -11.72 -15.33
CA ALA A 83 -0.03 -12.88 -14.46
C ALA A 83 1.31 -12.96 -13.70
N LEU A 84 1.58 -11.98 -12.84
CA LEU A 84 2.79 -11.96 -12.00
C LEU A 84 2.90 -13.17 -11.06
N ASP A 85 1.79 -13.86 -10.78
CA ASP A 85 1.76 -15.07 -9.97
C ASP A 85 2.27 -16.33 -10.69
N LEU A 86 2.61 -16.22 -11.99
CA LEU A 86 3.36 -17.25 -12.73
C LEU A 86 4.87 -17.17 -12.51
N LEU A 87 5.38 -16.04 -11.99
CA LEU A 87 6.80 -15.91 -11.68
C LEU A 87 7.18 -16.79 -10.47
N PRO A 88 8.40 -17.34 -10.47
CA PRO A 88 9.01 -17.91 -9.26
C PRO A 88 8.88 -16.93 -8.08
N VAL A 89 8.74 -17.44 -6.85
CA VAL A 89 8.48 -16.61 -5.67
C VAL A 89 9.51 -15.48 -5.50
N ALA A 90 10.80 -15.77 -5.72
CA ALA A 90 11.86 -14.76 -5.63
C ALA A 90 11.71 -13.67 -6.71
N ASP A 91 11.54 -14.07 -7.97
CA ASP A 91 11.40 -13.15 -9.11
C ASP A 91 10.11 -12.31 -9.01
N ARG A 92 9.04 -12.89 -8.48
CA ARG A 92 7.78 -12.19 -8.22
C ARG A 92 7.95 -11.08 -7.19
N ALA A 93 8.69 -11.35 -6.11
CA ALA A 93 8.97 -10.33 -5.11
C ALA A 93 9.76 -9.18 -5.75
N VAL A 94 10.82 -9.48 -6.50
CA VAL A 94 11.60 -8.49 -7.25
C VAL A 94 10.72 -7.69 -8.22
N ALA A 95 9.88 -8.34 -9.02
CA ALA A 95 8.99 -7.68 -9.96
C ALA A 95 7.99 -6.75 -9.29
N VAL A 96 7.35 -7.19 -8.19
CA VAL A 96 6.39 -6.36 -7.44
C VAL A 96 7.10 -5.14 -6.83
N GLU A 97 8.25 -5.33 -6.18
CA GLU A 97 8.95 -4.24 -5.54
C GLU A 97 9.53 -3.25 -6.57
N GLY A 98 10.11 -3.74 -7.66
CA GLY A 98 10.61 -2.89 -8.75
C GLY A 98 9.49 -2.13 -9.46
N LEU A 99 8.31 -2.74 -9.66
CA LEU A 99 7.14 -2.02 -10.19
C LEU A 99 6.67 -0.90 -9.28
N LEU A 100 6.62 -1.14 -7.96
CA LEU A 100 6.29 -0.08 -7.00
C LEU A 100 7.32 1.06 -7.04
N ALA A 101 8.60 0.73 -7.23
CA ALA A 101 9.67 1.73 -7.35
C ALA A 101 9.53 2.57 -8.63
N LEU A 102 9.27 1.92 -9.77
CA LEU A 102 9.01 2.62 -11.03
C LEU A 102 7.75 3.48 -10.98
N LEU A 103 6.68 3.02 -10.34
CA LEU A 103 5.46 3.82 -10.14
C LEU A 103 5.71 5.04 -9.23
N ALA A 104 6.52 4.88 -8.19
CA ALA A 104 6.95 5.98 -7.33
C ALA A 104 7.81 6.99 -8.11
N LEU A 105 8.83 6.52 -8.85
CA LEU A 105 9.68 7.37 -9.69
C LEU A 105 8.84 8.14 -10.73
N LYS A 106 7.92 7.46 -11.41
CA LYS A 106 6.98 8.07 -12.35
C LYS A 106 6.16 9.20 -11.72
N ALA A 107 5.66 8.98 -10.50
CA ALA A 107 4.88 9.98 -9.79
C ALA A 107 5.69 11.24 -9.46
N GLN A 108 6.97 11.07 -9.10
CA GLN A 108 7.87 12.17 -8.77
C GLN A 108 8.32 12.95 -10.00
N LEU A 109 8.58 12.27 -11.13
CA LEU A 109 8.99 12.92 -12.37
C LEU A 109 7.82 13.56 -13.14
N GLY A 110 6.61 13.02 -13.00
CA GLY A 110 5.44 13.47 -13.76
C GLY A 110 5.49 13.17 -15.26
N THR A 111 6.45 12.37 -15.72
CA THR A 111 6.68 12.05 -17.14
C THR A 111 6.59 10.54 -17.40
N PRO A 112 6.49 10.10 -18.67
CA PRO A 112 6.65 8.69 -19.04
C PRO A 112 8.07 8.20 -18.76
N LEU A 113 8.19 6.96 -18.28
CA LEU A 113 9.46 6.24 -18.13
C LEU A 113 9.80 5.41 -19.38
N ALA A 114 8.79 5.08 -20.19
CA ALA A 114 8.91 4.40 -21.46
C ALA A 114 9.89 5.12 -22.39
N GLY A 115 10.88 4.39 -22.91
CA GLY A 115 11.90 4.92 -23.82
C GLY A 115 13.17 5.43 -23.14
N LEU A 116 13.21 5.50 -21.81
CA LEU A 116 14.45 5.74 -21.06
C LEU A 116 15.35 4.52 -21.08
N SER A 117 16.67 4.74 -21.10
CA SER A 117 17.64 3.66 -20.96
C SER A 117 17.74 3.18 -19.51
N ALA A 118 18.40 2.03 -19.30
CA ALA A 118 18.66 1.53 -17.95
C ALA A 118 19.49 2.51 -17.12
N ASP A 119 20.47 3.16 -17.75
CA ASP A 119 21.34 4.16 -17.10
C ASP A 119 20.54 5.41 -16.76
N ASP A 120 19.71 5.93 -17.67
CA ASP A 120 18.85 7.10 -17.38
C ASP A 120 17.87 6.83 -16.23
N LEU A 121 17.29 5.61 -16.17
CA LEU A 121 16.39 5.22 -15.08
C LEU A 121 17.13 5.15 -13.74
N ALA A 122 18.38 4.71 -13.74
CA ALA A 122 19.21 4.63 -12.54
C ALA A 122 19.62 6.04 -12.06
N ASP A 123 20.03 6.92 -12.97
CA ASP A 123 20.39 8.30 -12.67
C ASP A 123 19.18 9.08 -12.12
N LEU A 124 18.01 8.95 -12.74
CA LEU A 124 16.78 9.60 -12.25
C LEU A 124 16.33 9.04 -10.90
N ALA A 125 16.55 7.75 -10.64
CA ALA A 125 16.26 7.16 -9.33
C ALA A 125 17.17 7.73 -8.24
N ASP A 126 18.45 7.94 -8.53
CA ASP A 126 19.41 8.58 -7.61
C ASP A 126 19.09 10.06 -7.39
N ASP A 127 18.70 10.79 -8.46
CA ASP A 127 18.30 12.20 -8.34
C ASP A 127 17.08 12.39 -7.43
N VAL A 128 16.09 11.48 -7.51
CA VAL A 128 14.86 11.52 -6.68
C VAL A 128 15.09 10.96 -5.28
N ASP A 129 15.97 9.97 -5.13
CA ASP A 129 16.27 9.29 -3.87
C ASP A 129 17.78 9.11 -3.68
N PRO A 130 18.54 10.19 -3.38
CA PRO A 130 20.02 10.17 -3.33
C PRO A 130 20.59 9.32 -2.18
N HIS A 131 19.73 8.91 -1.25
CA HIS A 131 20.09 8.06 -0.13
C HIS A 131 19.61 6.62 -0.31
N ASP A 132 19.04 6.31 -1.49
CA ASP A 132 18.53 5.00 -1.85
C ASP A 132 17.67 4.41 -0.72
N ARG A 133 16.73 5.23 -0.23
CA ARG A 133 15.75 4.87 0.78
C ARG A 133 14.74 3.87 0.25
N CYS A 134 14.42 3.89 -1.04
CA CYS A 134 13.39 3.04 -1.61
C CYS A 134 13.34 2.89 -3.13
N LEU A 135 14.18 3.57 -3.93
CA LEU A 135 14.09 3.53 -5.40
C LEU A 135 15.21 2.73 -6.07
N TYR A 136 16.46 3.16 -5.92
CA TYR A 136 17.57 2.68 -6.76
C TYR A 136 17.75 1.16 -6.70
N ARG A 137 17.89 0.56 -5.50
CA ARG A 137 18.08 -0.90 -5.35
C ARG A 137 16.94 -1.71 -5.96
N GLU A 138 15.70 -1.28 -5.78
CA GLU A 138 14.52 -1.96 -6.29
C GLU A 138 14.45 -1.92 -7.82
N ILE A 139 14.80 -0.78 -8.42
CA ILE A 139 14.85 -0.64 -9.88
C ILE A 139 16.01 -1.46 -10.45
N ALA A 140 17.20 -1.37 -9.85
CA ALA A 140 18.37 -2.12 -10.27
C ALA A 140 18.16 -3.65 -10.18
N ALA A 141 17.38 -4.12 -9.19
CA ALA A 141 17.06 -5.53 -9.02
C ALA A 141 16.26 -6.13 -10.19
N LEU A 142 15.58 -5.31 -11.01
CA LEU A 142 14.91 -5.74 -12.23
C LEU A 142 15.90 -6.20 -13.32
N GLY A 143 17.19 -5.83 -13.18
CA GLY A 143 18.27 -6.25 -14.06
C GLY A 143 18.05 -5.84 -15.52
N GLY A 144 18.41 -6.73 -16.45
CA GLY A 144 18.34 -6.45 -17.89
C GLY A 144 16.92 -6.20 -18.44
N ASP A 145 15.88 -6.49 -17.66
CA ASP A 145 14.48 -6.28 -18.05
C ASP A 145 13.92 -4.92 -17.58
N VAL A 146 14.72 -4.08 -16.93
CA VAL A 146 14.26 -2.81 -16.31
C VAL A 146 13.48 -1.91 -17.25
N THR A 147 13.89 -1.79 -18.52
CA THR A 147 13.20 -0.97 -19.53
C THR A 147 11.82 -1.55 -19.87
N THR A 148 11.69 -2.87 -19.97
CA THR A 148 10.41 -3.56 -20.17
C THR A 148 9.47 -3.30 -19.00
N TRP A 149 9.99 -3.34 -17.77
CA TRP A 149 9.22 -3.02 -16.58
C TRP A 149 8.84 -1.55 -16.48
N ALA A 150 9.68 -0.62 -16.94
CA ALA A 150 9.36 0.80 -17.04
C ALA A 150 8.19 1.05 -18.00
N HIS A 151 8.20 0.41 -19.18
CA HIS A 151 7.04 0.42 -20.09
C HIS A 151 5.77 -0.14 -19.44
N HIS A 152 5.91 -1.24 -18.69
CA HIS A 152 4.78 -1.83 -17.96
C HIS A 152 4.25 -0.90 -16.86
N ALA A 153 5.11 -0.23 -16.12
CA ALA A 153 4.72 0.72 -15.07
C ALA A 153 3.95 1.91 -15.65
N ASP A 154 4.40 2.46 -16.79
CA ASP A 154 3.67 3.50 -17.52
C ASP A 154 2.28 3.03 -17.95
N ALA A 155 2.18 1.86 -18.57
CA ALA A 155 0.92 1.33 -19.03
C ALA A 155 -0.03 1.00 -17.87
N LEU A 156 0.49 0.49 -16.75
CA LEU A 156 -0.28 0.22 -15.54
C LEU A 156 -0.81 1.52 -14.91
N ALA A 157 0.01 2.57 -14.85
CA ALA A 157 -0.39 3.88 -14.38
C ALA A 157 -1.45 4.52 -15.30
N SER A 158 -1.31 4.39 -16.61
CA SER A 158 -2.32 4.84 -17.58
C SER A 158 -3.64 4.10 -17.43
N ALA A 159 -3.62 2.77 -17.29
CA ALA A 159 -4.82 1.95 -17.08
C ALA A 159 -5.54 2.29 -15.75
N SER A 160 -4.76 2.64 -14.73
CA SER A 160 -5.28 3.01 -13.40
C SER A 160 -5.51 4.52 -13.25
N TYR A 161 -5.33 5.31 -14.32
CA TYR A 161 -5.34 6.78 -14.38
C TYR A 161 -4.28 7.51 -13.53
N THR A 162 -3.70 6.89 -12.50
CA THR A 162 -2.65 7.47 -11.66
C THR A 162 -1.65 6.40 -11.19
N PRO A 163 -0.38 6.76 -10.92
CA PRO A 163 0.59 5.83 -10.31
C PRO A 163 0.13 5.30 -8.95
N ARG A 164 -0.50 6.16 -8.12
CA ARG A 164 -1.09 5.76 -6.83
C ARG A 164 -2.10 4.64 -6.97
N ALA A 165 -3.05 4.78 -7.90
CA ALA A 165 -4.09 3.77 -8.13
C ALA A 165 -3.49 2.47 -8.67
N ALA A 166 -2.49 2.55 -9.55
CA ALA A 166 -1.74 1.40 -10.04
C ALA A 166 -1.03 0.64 -8.91
N ALA A 167 -0.32 1.36 -8.04
CA ALA A 167 0.38 0.77 -6.90
C ALA A 167 -0.60 0.13 -5.90
N THR A 168 -1.71 0.81 -5.62
CA THR A 168 -2.78 0.31 -4.74
C THR A 168 -3.42 -0.96 -5.31
N SER A 169 -3.71 -0.98 -6.62
CA SER A 169 -4.26 -2.14 -7.31
C SER A 169 -3.28 -3.33 -7.29
N LEU A 170 -1.99 -3.08 -7.52
CA LEU A 170 -0.94 -4.10 -7.42
C LEU A 170 -0.88 -4.74 -6.03
N LEU A 171 -0.86 -3.93 -4.97
CA LEU A 171 -0.86 -4.44 -3.59
C LEU A 171 -2.19 -5.07 -3.17
N GLY A 172 -3.32 -4.63 -3.72
CA GLY A 172 -4.63 -5.26 -3.51
C GLY A 172 -4.67 -6.74 -3.90
N ARG A 173 -3.76 -7.18 -4.78
CA ARG A 173 -3.58 -8.58 -5.18
C ARG A 173 -2.70 -9.39 -4.23
N HIS A 174 -2.37 -8.86 -3.04
CA HIS A 174 -1.45 -9.47 -2.07
C HIS A 174 -1.69 -10.95 -1.80
N HIS A 175 -2.93 -11.41 -1.65
CA HIS A 175 -3.24 -12.82 -1.43
C HIS A 175 -2.82 -13.71 -2.61
N ARG A 176 -3.13 -13.26 -3.83
CA ARG A 176 -2.79 -13.97 -5.06
C ARG A 176 -1.27 -13.97 -5.31
N LEU A 177 -0.63 -12.85 -4.98
CA LEU A 177 0.82 -12.68 -5.12
C LEU A 177 1.62 -13.33 -3.97
N GLY A 178 0.97 -13.78 -2.90
CA GLY A 178 1.64 -14.40 -1.75
C GLY A 178 2.38 -13.39 -0.86
N LEU A 179 1.96 -12.11 -0.86
CA LEU A 179 2.55 -11.04 -0.05
C LEU A 179 2.02 -11.13 1.38
N ALA A 180 2.53 -12.09 2.15
CA ALA A 180 2.06 -12.37 3.51
C ALA A 180 2.23 -11.18 4.46
N ALA A 181 3.34 -10.43 4.33
CA ALA A 181 3.59 -9.24 5.13
C ALA A 181 2.49 -8.19 4.94
N VAL A 182 2.14 -7.86 3.69
CA VAL A 182 1.04 -6.95 3.35
C VAL A 182 -0.29 -7.51 3.90
N SER A 183 -0.57 -8.78 3.62
CA SER A 183 -1.80 -9.46 4.05
C SER A 183 -2.04 -9.39 5.56
N SER A 184 -0.98 -9.57 6.36
CA SER A 184 -1.05 -9.57 7.83
C SER A 184 -1.41 -8.20 8.42
N GLN A 185 -1.19 -7.16 7.63
CA GLN A 185 -1.15 -5.77 8.05
C GLN A 185 -2.37 -4.98 7.56
N THR A 186 -3.01 -5.42 6.48
CA THR A 186 -4.17 -4.74 5.91
C THR A 186 -5.35 -4.70 6.89
N PHE A 187 -5.81 -3.49 7.20
CA PHE A 187 -7.09 -3.26 7.87
C PHE A 187 -8.25 -3.23 6.88
N ALA A 188 -9.46 -3.46 7.38
CA ALA A 188 -10.66 -3.29 6.59
C ALA A 188 -10.80 -1.83 6.10
N PRO A 189 -11.30 -1.59 4.88
CA PRO A 189 -11.40 -0.24 4.29
C PRO A 189 -12.16 0.77 5.16
N VAL A 190 -13.14 0.31 5.95
CA VAL A 190 -13.91 1.18 6.86
C VAL A 190 -13.05 1.75 8.00
N VAL A 191 -12.05 1.01 8.48
CA VAL A 191 -11.11 1.49 9.52
C VAL A 191 -10.18 2.53 8.93
N LEU A 192 -9.59 2.23 7.77
CA LEU A 192 -8.72 3.16 7.05
C LEU A 192 -9.48 4.46 6.74
N GLY A 193 -10.69 4.37 6.16
CA GLY A 193 -11.50 5.56 5.86
C GLY A 193 -11.96 6.34 7.10
N LEU A 194 -12.16 5.69 8.25
CA LEU A 194 -12.41 6.40 9.51
C LEU A 194 -11.15 7.13 9.98
N ALA A 195 -10.00 6.45 10.04
CA ALA A 195 -8.74 7.04 10.46
C ALA A 195 -8.34 8.22 9.56
N GLY A 196 -8.47 8.06 8.24
CA GLY A 196 -8.22 9.12 7.27
C GLY A 196 -9.09 10.36 7.49
N ARG A 197 -10.42 10.19 7.64
CA ARG A 197 -11.33 11.32 7.94
C ARG A 197 -11.03 12.01 9.26
N VAL A 198 -10.68 11.23 10.30
CA VAL A 198 -10.28 11.81 11.59
C VAL A 198 -8.98 12.60 11.43
N ALA A 199 -7.99 12.09 10.71
CA ALA A 199 -6.74 12.78 10.48
C ALA A 199 -6.94 14.08 9.66
N VAL A 200 -7.79 14.07 8.63
CA VAL A 200 -8.20 15.28 7.89
C VAL A 200 -8.78 16.32 8.85
N GLU A 201 -9.74 15.93 9.69
CA GLU A 201 -10.35 16.85 10.67
C GLU A 201 -9.33 17.39 11.68
N LEU A 202 -8.39 16.57 12.15
CA LEU A 202 -7.34 17.00 13.06
C LEU A 202 -6.32 17.95 12.42
N SER A 203 -6.16 17.87 11.09
CA SER A 203 -5.31 18.78 10.31
C SER A 203 -6.02 20.08 9.90
N ALA A 204 -7.34 20.17 10.07
CA ALA A 204 -8.12 21.32 9.64
C ALA A 204 -7.63 22.63 10.31
N GLY A 205 -7.29 23.62 9.48
CA GLY A 205 -6.82 24.94 9.95
C GLY A 205 -5.36 24.98 10.42
N GLY A 206 -4.55 23.96 10.12
CA GLY A 206 -3.12 23.91 10.40
C GLY A 206 -2.27 23.55 9.17
N SER A 207 -0.99 23.22 9.42
CA SER A 207 -0.11 22.65 8.40
C SER A 207 -0.52 21.21 8.06
N ARG A 208 -0.36 20.79 6.80
CA ARG A 208 -0.62 19.41 6.33
C ARG A 208 0.61 18.52 6.57
N ASP A 209 1.13 18.59 7.79
CA ASP A 209 2.30 17.81 8.22
C ASP A 209 1.86 16.58 8.99
N PHE A 210 2.38 15.43 8.58
CA PHE A 210 2.03 14.15 9.18
C PHE A 210 3.29 13.40 9.62
N ALA A 211 3.10 12.44 10.52
CA ALA A 211 4.15 11.51 10.92
C ALA A 211 3.59 10.10 11.00
N VAL A 212 4.36 9.13 10.50
CA VAL A 212 4.10 7.69 10.68
C VAL A 212 5.32 7.06 11.35
N PRO A 213 5.39 7.06 12.69
CA PRO A 213 6.55 6.58 13.47
C PRO A 213 6.99 5.16 13.13
N ASP A 214 6.07 4.37 12.59
CA ASP A 214 6.25 2.97 12.26
C ASP A 214 6.29 2.68 10.75
N GLY A 215 6.17 3.72 9.90
CA GLY A 215 6.15 3.56 8.45
C GLY A 215 4.85 2.99 7.88
N ASP A 216 3.71 3.13 8.57
CA ASP A 216 2.42 2.59 8.11
C ASP A 216 1.76 3.47 7.02
N ALA A 217 2.19 3.32 5.77
CA ALA A 217 1.68 4.12 4.64
C ALA A 217 0.17 4.00 4.40
N ASP A 218 -0.46 2.85 4.68
CA ASP A 218 -1.89 2.62 4.43
C ASP A 218 -2.79 3.63 5.17
N LEU A 219 -2.37 4.08 6.37
CA LEU A 219 -3.11 5.09 7.13
C LEU A 219 -3.06 6.47 6.46
N LEU A 220 -1.92 6.83 5.87
CA LEU A 220 -1.74 8.10 5.15
C LEU A 220 -2.45 8.07 3.80
N LEU A 221 -2.39 6.96 3.06
CA LEU A 221 -3.13 6.82 1.81
C LEU A 221 -4.64 6.97 2.02
N ALA A 222 -5.15 6.59 3.20
CA ALA A 222 -6.54 6.81 3.56
C ALA A 222 -6.90 8.30 3.75
N ILE A 223 -5.94 9.16 4.04
CA ILE A 223 -6.11 10.63 4.05
C ILE A 223 -6.36 11.11 2.63
N THR A 224 -5.51 10.72 1.67
CA THR A 224 -5.69 11.11 0.25
C THR A 224 -6.99 10.59 -0.38
N ALA A 225 -7.55 9.52 0.19
CA ALA A 225 -8.86 9.00 -0.23
C ALA A 225 -10.04 9.78 0.38
N ALA A 226 -9.83 10.45 1.52
CA ALA A 226 -10.83 11.29 2.18
C ALA A 226 -10.74 12.77 1.74
N ASP A 227 -9.55 13.22 1.36
CA ASP A 227 -9.20 14.57 0.93
C ASP A 227 -8.08 14.48 -0.10
N GLU A 228 -8.33 14.87 -1.35
CA GLU A 228 -7.49 14.54 -2.52
C GLU A 228 -6.08 15.17 -2.51
N GLU A 229 -5.80 16.08 -1.58
CA GLU A 229 -4.52 16.77 -1.49
C GLU A 229 -3.50 16.04 -0.59
N PRO A 230 -2.35 15.58 -1.11
CA PRO A 230 -1.27 15.07 -0.28
C PRO A 230 -0.64 16.20 0.56
N GLY A 231 0.03 15.83 1.64
CA GLY A 231 0.82 16.75 2.47
C GLY A 231 2.29 16.31 2.56
N SER A 232 2.99 16.84 3.56
CA SER A 232 4.33 16.37 3.93
C SER A 232 4.23 15.31 5.02
N VAL A 233 5.09 14.30 4.95
CA VAL A 233 5.12 13.19 5.91
C VAL A 233 6.54 12.87 6.34
N SER A 234 6.74 12.82 7.65
CA SER A 234 7.94 12.27 8.28
C SER A 234 7.84 10.75 8.45
N VAL A 235 8.84 10.04 7.93
CA VAL A 235 8.92 8.56 7.95
C VAL A 235 10.27 8.16 8.56
N PRO A 236 10.33 7.16 9.47
CA PRO A 236 11.60 6.68 10.02
C PRO A 236 12.57 6.22 8.93
N VAL A 237 13.86 6.31 9.24
CA VAL A 237 14.91 5.81 8.35
C VAL A 237 15.13 4.34 8.65
N SER A 238 14.58 3.47 7.81
CA SER A 238 14.69 2.02 7.97
C SER A 238 14.88 1.33 6.63
N ASP A 239 15.85 0.43 6.58
CA ASP A 239 16.11 -0.44 5.43
C ASP A 239 15.20 -1.69 5.38
N GLU A 240 14.28 -1.84 6.34
CA GLU A 240 13.33 -2.95 6.35
C GLU A 240 12.46 -2.93 5.08
N PRO A 241 12.21 -4.08 4.42
CA PRO A 241 11.45 -4.12 3.16
C PRO A 241 10.06 -3.47 3.26
N ALA A 242 9.42 -3.53 4.42
CA ALA A 242 8.13 -2.89 4.64
C ALA A 242 8.22 -1.36 4.69
N ALA A 243 9.26 -0.79 5.30
CA ALA A 243 9.49 0.65 5.36
C ALA A 243 9.82 1.22 3.98
N ARG A 244 10.67 0.53 3.21
CA ARG A 244 10.98 0.89 1.81
C ARG A 244 9.72 0.85 0.93
N ARG A 245 8.86 -0.16 1.10
CA ARG A 245 7.58 -0.26 0.38
C ARG A 245 6.63 0.88 0.76
N ALA A 246 6.54 1.20 2.04
CA ALA A 246 5.70 2.29 2.54
C ALA A 246 6.11 3.64 1.92
N ARG A 247 7.42 3.94 1.85
CA ARG A 247 7.94 5.13 1.18
C ARG A 247 7.54 5.19 -0.29
N ARG A 248 7.72 4.10 -1.05
CA ARG A 248 7.27 4.01 -2.45
C ARG A 248 5.77 4.26 -2.60
N MET A 249 4.95 3.72 -1.70
CA MET A 249 3.51 3.96 -1.71
C MET A 249 3.15 5.43 -1.47
N LEU A 250 3.86 6.11 -0.58
CA LEU A 250 3.68 7.55 -0.32
C LEU A 250 4.14 8.40 -1.50
N LEU A 251 5.33 8.13 -2.05
CA LEU A 251 5.85 8.81 -3.24
C LEU A 251 4.93 8.63 -4.46
N ALA A 252 4.43 7.41 -4.69
CA ALA A 252 3.45 7.14 -5.74
C ALA A 252 2.12 7.88 -5.50
N GLY A 253 1.81 8.19 -4.24
CA GLY A 253 0.67 8.98 -3.81
C GLY A 253 0.86 10.50 -3.88
N GLY A 254 2.04 10.97 -4.30
CA GLY A 254 2.35 12.40 -4.41
C GLY A 254 2.67 13.08 -3.08
N TRP A 255 2.97 12.31 -2.03
CA TRP A 255 3.39 12.85 -0.73
C TRP A 255 4.82 13.41 -0.80
N ASP A 256 5.05 14.51 -0.09
CA ASP A 256 6.39 14.99 0.21
C ASP A 256 6.96 14.19 1.39
N VAL A 257 7.81 13.20 1.09
CA VAL A 257 8.32 12.24 2.07
C VAL A 257 9.68 12.72 2.58
N ILE A 258 9.74 13.02 3.87
CA ILE A 258 10.96 13.46 4.55
C ILE A 258 11.42 12.43 5.58
N ASP A 259 12.73 12.34 5.77
CA ASP A 259 13.30 11.51 6.83
C ASP A 259 12.92 12.09 8.20
N ALA A 260 12.37 11.25 9.07
CA ALA A 260 11.97 11.64 10.41
C ALA A 260 13.20 11.99 11.26
N VAL A 261 13.02 12.96 12.16
CA VAL A 261 13.94 13.18 13.26
C VAL A 261 13.66 12.14 14.33
N GLU A 262 14.70 11.47 14.82
CA GLU A 262 14.60 10.42 15.84
C GLU A 262 15.37 10.83 17.10
N ASP A 263 14.80 10.52 18.27
CA ASP A 263 15.43 10.65 19.59
C ASP A 263 15.17 9.36 20.37
N ASP A 264 16.24 8.70 20.83
CA ASP A 264 16.19 7.39 21.49
C ASP A 264 15.34 6.34 20.72
N ASP A 265 15.60 6.20 19.42
CA ASP A 265 14.88 5.33 18.46
C ASP A 265 13.37 5.63 18.32
N LEU A 266 12.92 6.80 18.78
CA LEU A 266 11.54 7.26 18.63
C LEU A 266 11.46 8.43 17.66
N VAL A 267 10.54 8.34 16.70
CA VAL A 267 10.22 9.47 15.82
C VAL A 267 9.67 10.64 16.64
N VAL A 268 10.30 11.79 16.48
CA VAL A 268 9.92 13.08 17.07
C VAL A 268 9.09 13.84 16.04
N PRO A 269 7.76 13.94 16.23
CA PRO A 269 6.90 14.64 15.28
C PRO A 269 7.17 16.14 15.24
N ALA A 270 7.04 16.75 14.06
CA ALA A 270 7.10 18.20 13.93
C ALA A 270 5.94 18.89 14.70
N PRO A 271 6.12 20.11 15.22
CA PRO A 271 5.03 20.89 15.83
C PRO A 271 3.82 21.00 14.90
N GLY A 272 2.62 20.91 15.47
CA GLY A 272 1.35 21.00 14.75
C GLY A 272 0.97 19.77 13.90
N SER A 273 1.87 18.79 13.75
CA SER A 273 1.64 17.60 12.93
C SER A 273 0.57 16.66 13.48
N VAL A 274 0.02 15.83 12.59
CA VAL A 274 -0.88 14.72 12.94
C VAL A 274 -0.11 13.41 12.80
N VAL A 275 0.06 12.71 13.93
CA VAL A 275 0.72 11.40 14.00
C VAL A 275 -0.31 10.31 13.73
N LEU A 276 -0.04 9.41 12.79
CA LEU A 276 -0.85 8.22 12.55
C LEU A 276 -0.08 6.98 12.95
N VAL A 277 -0.69 6.15 13.79
CA VAL A 277 -0.05 4.94 14.29
C VAL A 277 -0.98 3.75 14.14
N ARG A 278 -0.44 2.68 13.54
CA ARG A 278 -1.04 1.35 13.60
C ARG A 278 -0.25 0.47 14.57
N MET A 279 -0.97 -0.29 15.37
CA MET A 279 -0.37 -1.23 16.32
C MET A 279 -1.04 -2.61 16.26
N PRO A 280 -0.27 -3.71 16.26
CA PRO A 280 1.10 -3.85 15.74
C PRO A 280 1.33 -3.21 14.37
N SER A 281 2.54 -2.71 14.15
CA SER A 281 2.95 -2.11 12.88
C SER A 281 3.73 -3.09 12.01
N ALA A 282 4.14 -2.63 10.83
CA ALA A 282 4.92 -3.45 9.90
C ALA A 282 6.33 -3.75 10.39
N THR A 283 6.94 -2.75 11.02
CA THR A 283 8.29 -2.77 11.56
C THR A 283 8.33 -3.31 12.99
N ARG A 284 7.20 -3.33 13.70
CA ARG A 284 7.04 -3.94 15.03
C ARG A 284 5.89 -4.94 15.05
N PRO A 285 6.03 -6.09 14.37
CA PRO A 285 4.99 -7.12 14.36
C PRO A 285 4.87 -7.80 15.72
N GLY A 286 3.69 -8.36 16.01
CA GLY A 286 3.50 -9.26 17.17
C GLY A 286 3.49 -8.59 18.55
N MET A 287 3.18 -7.29 18.64
CA MET A 287 3.11 -6.62 19.94
C MET A 287 2.06 -7.22 20.88
N SER A 288 2.45 -7.42 22.13
CA SER A 288 1.56 -7.79 23.23
C SER A 288 0.75 -6.58 23.71
N ASP A 289 -0.29 -6.82 24.52
CA ASP A 289 -1.04 -5.71 25.15
C ASP A 289 -0.12 -4.79 25.98
N ALA A 290 0.92 -5.33 26.61
CA ALA A 290 1.92 -4.53 27.32
C ALA A 290 2.69 -3.61 26.36
N GLY A 291 3.21 -4.18 25.26
CA GLY A 291 3.92 -3.40 24.24
C GLY A 291 3.05 -2.32 23.60
N VAL A 292 1.75 -2.58 23.40
CA VAL A 292 0.81 -1.57 22.89
C VAL A 292 0.60 -0.43 23.90
N VAL A 293 0.50 -0.74 25.19
CA VAL A 293 0.35 0.29 26.24
C VAL A 293 1.63 1.12 26.39
N ASP A 294 2.80 0.49 26.30
CA ASP A 294 4.09 1.17 26.35
C ASP A 294 4.28 2.09 25.13
N ALA A 295 3.98 1.59 23.92
CA ALA A 295 4.02 2.39 22.69
C ALA A 295 3.03 3.56 22.74
N LEU A 296 1.84 3.36 23.29
CA LEU A 296 0.87 4.45 23.51
C LEU A 296 1.40 5.52 24.46
N GLY A 297 2.13 5.13 25.51
CA GLY A 297 2.82 6.06 26.40
C GLY A 297 3.94 6.82 25.72
N ALA A 298 4.76 6.13 24.90
CA ALA A 298 5.82 6.74 24.12
C ALA A 298 5.28 7.78 23.12
N ILE A 299 4.20 7.46 22.41
CA ILE A 299 3.53 8.40 21.49
C ILE A 299 3.05 9.65 22.24
N GLU A 300 2.45 9.48 23.42
CA GLU A 300 2.01 10.65 24.21
C GLU A 300 3.19 11.50 24.69
N ALA A 301 4.31 10.87 25.06
CA ALA A 301 5.51 11.55 25.52
C ALA A 301 6.25 12.31 24.40
N THR A 302 6.28 11.78 23.18
CA THR A 302 6.96 12.42 22.03
C THR A 302 6.08 13.45 21.32
N LEU A 303 4.77 13.47 21.56
CA LEU A 303 3.86 14.42 20.93
C LEU A 303 4.18 15.87 21.35
N PRO A 304 4.37 16.79 20.37
CA PRO A 304 4.51 18.21 20.64
C PRO A 304 3.33 18.80 21.43
N ALA A 305 3.51 20.02 21.97
CA ALA A 305 2.47 20.71 22.74
C ALA A 305 1.14 20.84 21.96
N ASP A 306 1.23 21.12 20.67
CA ASP A 306 0.14 21.29 19.72
C ASP A 306 -0.13 20.05 18.83
N GLY A 307 0.68 19.00 18.97
CA GLY A 307 0.57 17.77 18.18
C GLY A 307 -0.71 16.98 18.44
N ARG A 308 -1.17 16.27 17.41
CA ARG A 308 -2.33 15.36 17.47
C ARG A 308 -1.92 13.95 17.08
N ALA A 309 -2.66 12.94 17.53
CA ALA A 309 -2.46 11.57 17.06
C ALA A 309 -3.77 10.80 16.85
N VAL A 310 -3.75 9.92 15.85
CA VAL A 310 -4.74 8.86 15.64
C VAL A 310 -4.04 7.53 15.80
N VAL A 311 -4.45 6.77 16.80
CA VAL A 311 -3.85 5.49 17.14
C VAL A 311 -4.86 4.37 16.95
N VAL A 312 -4.55 3.40 16.10
CA VAL A 312 -5.40 2.22 15.85
C VAL A 312 -4.67 0.96 16.27
N GLY A 313 -5.30 0.13 17.10
CA GLY A 313 -4.70 -1.13 17.54
C GLY A 313 -5.65 -2.05 18.27
N PRO A 314 -5.16 -3.07 19.02
CA PRO A 314 -6.00 -4.07 19.65
C PRO A 314 -6.93 -3.45 20.70
N ALA A 315 -8.23 -3.76 20.63
CA ALA A 315 -9.19 -3.31 21.63
C ALA A 315 -8.91 -3.90 23.02
N SER A 316 -8.21 -5.04 23.11
CA SER A 316 -7.75 -5.64 24.38
C SER A 316 -6.86 -4.66 25.16
N ALA A 317 -5.86 -4.09 24.49
CA ALA A 317 -4.97 -3.09 25.07
C ALA A 317 -5.63 -1.70 25.18
N LEU A 318 -6.33 -1.26 24.14
CA LEU A 318 -6.80 0.12 24.03
C LEU A 318 -8.12 0.38 24.77
N CYS A 319 -9.01 -0.60 24.89
CA CYS A 319 -10.38 -0.37 25.37
C CYS A 319 -10.78 -1.31 26.52
N ALA A 320 -10.25 -2.52 26.57
CA ALA A 320 -10.70 -3.53 27.52
C ALA A 320 -10.10 -3.34 28.93
N ARG A 321 -10.52 -4.18 29.87
CA ARG A 321 -9.89 -4.26 31.19
C ARG A 321 -8.53 -4.96 31.05
N LEU A 322 -7.53 -4.42 31.73
CA LEU A 322 -6.16 -4.91 31.73
C LEU A 322 -5.75 -5.31 33.15
N PRO A 323 -4.67 -6.10 33.31
CA PRO A 323 -4.00 -6.27 34.59
C PRO A 323 -3.65 -4.92 35.23
N THR A 324 -3.65 -4.84 36.56
CA THR A 324 -3.53 -3.57 37.31
C THR A 324 -2.34 -2.72 36.88
N ALA A 325 -1.16 -3.33 36.66
CA ALA A 325 0.03 -2.61 36.22
C ALA A 325 -0.16 -1.91 34.87
N LEU A 326 -0.68 -2.62 33.87
CA LEU A 326 -0.95 -2.06 32.54
C LEU A 326 -2.11 -1.05 32.57
N GLN A 327 -3.09 -1.28 33.43
CA GLN A 327 -4.18 -0.32 33.65
C GLN A 327 -3.65 1.00 34.23
N SER A 328 -2.71 0.95 35.18
CA SER A 328 -2.05 2.14 35.73
C SER A 328 -1.23 2.89 34.68
N ALA A 329 -0.47 2.19 33.83
CA ALA A 329 0.27 2.80 32.72
C ALA A 329 -0.67 3.49 31.72
N ARG A 330 -1.72 2.80 31.25
CA ARG A 330 -2.74 3.41 30.39
C ARG A 330 -3.46 4.58 31.07
N ALA A 331 -3.69 4.52 32.37
CA ALA A 331 -4.28 5.61 33.14
C ALA A 331 -3.36 6.83 33.26
N THR A 332 -2.03 6.68 33.13
CA THR A 332 -1.11 7.82 33.00
C THR A 332 -1.37 8.59 31.71
N VAL A 333 -1.50 7.89 30.57
CA VAL A 333 -1.85 8.50 29.29
C VAL A 333 -3.21 9.21 29.37
N LEU A 334 -4.21 8.60 30.00
CA LEU A 334 -5.53 9.24 30.18
C LEU A 334 -5.45 10.53 31.01
N ARG A 335 -4.57 10.58 32.02
CA ARG A 335 -4.39 11.74 32.90
C ARG A 335 -3.59 12.88 32.28
N SER A 336 -2.99 12.70 31.10
CA SER A 336 -2.31 13.79 30.40
C SER A 336 -3.27 14.92 30.00
N GLY A 337 -4.56 14.60 29.87
CA GLY A 337 -5.58 15.53 29.39
C GLY A 337 -5.57 15.72 27.87
N ARG A 338 -4.80 14.90 27.13
CA ARG A 338 -4.73 14.91 25.67
C ARG A 338 -5.68 13.93 24.99
N VAL A 339 -6.24 12.96 25.71
CA VAL A 339 -7.15 11.97 25.13
C VAL A 339 -8.55 12.58 24.95
N HIS A 340 -8.99 12.80 23.71
CA HIS A 340 -10.30 13.38 23.41
C HIS A 340 -11.36 12.31 23.11
N ALA A 341 -10.96 11.17 22.54
CA ALA A 341 -11.89 10.09 22.25
C ALA A 341 -11.20 8.71 22.31
N ILE A 342 -11.98 7.71 22.70
CA ILE A 342 -11.63 6.29 22.63
C ILE A 342 -12.83 5.57 22.03
N VAL A 343 -12.63 4.90 20.90
CA VAL A 343 -13.68 4.24 20.14
C VAL A 343 -13.34 2.76 20.02
N ARG A 344 -14.24 1.89 20.46
CA ARG A 344 -14.16 0.46 20.13
C ARG A 344 -14.82 0.24 18.77
N LEU A 345 -14.07 -0.30 17.83
CA LEU A 345 -14.55 -0.54 16.47
C LEU A 345 -15.36 -1.84 16.40
N PRO A 346 -16.22 -2.01 15.38
CA PRO A 346 -16.93 -3.26 15.16
C PRO A 346 -15.98 -4.46 15.05
N ALA A 347 -16.50 -5.68 15.21
CA ALA A 347 -15.70 -6.88 15.03
C ALA A 347 -15.28 -7.08 13.56
N ARG A 348 -14.28 -7.96 13.34
CA ARG A 348 -13.80 -8.42 12.01
C ARG A 348 -13.24 -7.32 11.10
N GLN A 349 -12.66 -6.29 11.70
CA GLN A 349 -12.06 -5.18 10.97
C GLN A 349 -10.58 -5.38 10.65
N TRP A 350 -10.02 -6.51 11.08
CA TRP A 350 -8.69 -6.97 10.73
C TRP A 350 -8.79 -8.36 10.09
N PRO A 351 -8.80 -8.46 8.74
CA PRO A 351 -8.98 -9.72 8.02
C PRO A 351 -8.01 -10.83 8.44
N ALA A 352 -6.73 -10.51 8.68
CA ALA A 352 -5.73 -11.47 9.14
C ALA A 352 -5.95 -11.95 10.59
N HIS A 353 -6.65 -11.16 11.41
CA HIS A 353 -6.92 -11.45 12.82
C HIS A 353 -8.43 -11.31 13.11
N PRO A 354 -9.29 -12.18 12.55
CA PRO A 354 -10.74 -11.98 12.55
C PRO A 354 -11.39 -12.01 13.95
N ARG A 355 -10.68 -12.56 14.95
CA ARG A 355 -11.11 -12.59 16.36
C ARG A 355 -10.63 -11.37 17.16
N GLN A 356 -9.71 -10.59 16.59
CA GLN A 356 -9.14 -9.42 17.23
C GLN A 356 -9.99 -8.21 16.89
N GLU A 357 -10.63 -7.64 17.91
CA GLU A 357 -11.31 -6.36 17.78
C GLU A 357 -10.30 -5.22 17.86
N LEU A 358 -10.64 -4.10 17.21
CA LEU A 358 -9.80 -2.91 17.16
C LEU A 358 -10.36 -1.79 18.02
N GLY A 359 -9.46 -0.99 18.59
CA GLY A 359 -9.74 0.27 19.24
C GLY A 359 -9.05 1.41 18.49
N LEU A 360 -9.64 2.60 18.57
CA LEU A 360 -9.10 3.85 18.03
C LEU A 360 -9.02 4.88 19.16
N TRP A 361 -7.86 5.49 19.34
CA TRP A 361 -7.63 6.60 20.27
C TRP A 361 -7.33 7.87 19.48
N ILE A 362 -7.93 8.98 19.93
CA ILE A 362 -7.65 10.33 19.41
C ILE A 362 -6.99 11.14 20.50
N LEU A 363 -5.76 11.56 20.24
CA LEU A 363 -5.01 12.48 21.08
C LEU A 363 -4.96 13.85 20.40
N ALA A 364 -5.17 14.90 21.17
CA ALA A 364 -5.09 16.28 20.70
C ALA A 364 -4.67 17.19 21.87
N PRO A 365 -4.25 18.44 21.61
CA PRO A 365 -3.87 19.36 22.67
C PRO A 365 -4.95 19.48 23.74
N ARG A 366 -4.51 19.68 24.98
CA ARG A 366 -5.41 19.82 26.11
C ARG A 366 -6.35 21.00 25.86
N ARG A 367 -7.66 20.77 25.93
CA ARG A 367 -8.63 21.87 25.84
C ARG A 367 -8.40 22.82 27.02
N PRO A 368 -8.34 24.14 26.81
CA PRO A 368 -8.33 25.08 27.93
C PRO A 368 -9.56 24.81 28.79
N LYS A 369 -9.37 24.81 30.11
CA LYS A 369 -10.46 24.60 31.06
C LYS A 369 -11.45 25.75 30.84
N VAL A 370 -12.61 25.47 30.26
CA VAL A 370 -13.68 26.47 30.15
C VAL A 370 -13.97 26.92 31.57
N ALA A 371 -13.70 28.20 31.88
CA ALA A 371 -14.05 28.77 33.17
C ALA A 371 -15.56 28.62 33.31
N SER A 372 -15.99 27.77 34.24
CA SER A 372 -17.39 27.66 34.62
C SER A 372 -17.75 28.97 35.32
N GLY A 373 -18.47 29.84 34.60
CA GLY A 373 -19.04 31.06 35.15
C GLY A 373 -20.25 30.77 36.03
#